data_AF-A0A0U5JUW5-F1
#
_entry.id   AF-A0A0U5JUW5-F1
#
_cell.length_a   1.000
_cell.length_b   1.000
_cell.length_c   1.000
_cell.angle_alpha   90.00
_cell.angle_beta   90.00
_cell.angle_gamma   90.00
#
_symmetry.space_group_name_H-M   'P 1'
#
loop_
_entity.id
_entity.type
_entity.pdbx_description
1 polymer ?
#
loop_
_entity_poly.entity_id
_entity_poly.type
_entity_poly.pdbx_seq_one_letter_code
_entity_poly.pdbx_strand_id
1 'polypeptide(L)'
;MKKVDTSKKKYSLNDILLILWKNIIIILVLAIAFSAFFGIVAKKRQHVTYTATRNIMITHSLNTRRSNSEINSDLTMIPTYAELIQDRPVINETYSLLTKNQKKTVTRDDLVEAVKTDTKPQSLIISIKATTDNKDKSILIANTAATAAKNVIPKVQPGSGNIYLYPKATSKNVSVENHSKVKKYVILGAALGALLGMVIAFIITNLKHLV
;
A
#
# COMPACT_ATOMS: atom_id res chain seq x y z
N MET A 1 -39.07 -40.06 46.03
CA MET A 1 -39.09 -38.93 45.09
C MET A 1 -37.97 -37.96 45.48
N LYS A 2 -36.82 -38.01 44.81
CA LYS A 2 -35.62 -37.22 45.16
C LYS A 2 -35.77 -35.84 44.51
N LYS A 3 -35.89 -34.78 45.29
CA LYS A 3 -35.90 -33.40 44.76
C LYS A 3 -34.55 -33.17 44.06
N VAL A 4 -34.61 -32.93 42.76
CA VAL A 4 -33.47 -32.42 41.99
C VAL A 4 -33.34 -30.95 42.36
N ASP A 5 -32.37 -30.62 43.20
CA ASP A 5 -31.99 -29.25 43.49
C ASP A 5 -31.28 -28.66 42.26
N THR A 6 -32.06 -28.10 41.33
CA THR A 6 -31.51 -27.26 40.26
C THR A 6 -31.21 -25.87 40.83
N SER A 7 -30.18 -25.77 41.69
CA SER A 7 -29.59 -24.49 42.05
C SER A 7 -28.89 -23.92 40.82
N LYS A 8 -29.53 -22.97 40.12
CA LYS A 8 -28.90 -22.17 39.08
C LYS A 8 -27.75 -21.38 39.72
N LYS A 9 -26.51 -21.86 39.61
CA LYS A 9 -25.32 -21.09 39.98
C LYS A 9 -25.32 -19.77 39.21
N LYS A 10 -25.59 -18.67 39.90
CA LYS A 10 -25.44 -17.32 39.36
C LYS A 10 -24.00 -16.92 39.55
N TYR A 11 -23.22 -16.89 38.47
CA TYR A 11 -21.88 -16.31 38.51
C TYR A 11 -22.01 -14.79 38.61
N SER A 12 -21.48 -14.20 39.67
CA SER A 12 -21.31 -12.75 39.75
C SER A 12 -20.11 -12.33 38.89
N LEU A 13 -20.06 -11.04 38.48
CA LEU A 13 -18.91 -10.47 37.79
C LEU A 13 -17.62 -10.69 38.58
N ASN A 14 -17.69 -10.61 39.92
CA ASN A 14 -16.54 -10.84 40.79
C ASN A 14 -16.06 -12.30 40.75
N ASP A 15 -16.97 -13.26 40.63
CA ASP A 15 -16.61 -14.68 40.54
C ASP A 15 -15.90 -14.96 39.21
N ILE A 16 -16.37 -14.33 38.13
CA ILE A 16 -15.73 -14.42 36.81
C ILE A 16 -14.32 -13.82 36.87
N LEU A 17 -14.14 -12.63 37.46
CA LEU A 17 -12.82 -12.02 37.62
C LEU A 17 -11.88 -12.88 38.46
N LEU A 18 -12.36 -13.49 39.55
CA LEU A 18 -11.57 -14.39 40.39
C LEU A 18 -11.10 -15.63 39.64
N ILE A 19 -11.97 -16.23 38.81
CA ILE A 19 -11.62 -17.36 37.95
C ILE A 19 -10.53 -16.97 36.96
N LEU A 20 -10.65 -15.79 36.32
CA LEU A 20 -9.65 -15.31 35.37
C LEU A 20 -8.31 -15.00 36.04
N TRP A 21 -8.32 -14.34 37.21
CA TRP A 21 -7.12 -14.03 37.98
C TRP A 21 -6.37 -15.28 38.44
N LYS A 22 -7.09 -16.29 38.93
CA LYS A 22 -6.50 -17.57 39.37
C LYS A 22 -5.80 -18.32 38.23
N ASN A 23 -6.23 -18.09 36.98
CA ASN A 23 -5.69 -18.75 35.79
C ASN A 23 -4.94 -17.76 34.88
N ILE A 24 -4.52 -16.59 35.37
CA ILE A 24 -3.92 -15.53 34.54
C ILE A 24 -2.70 -16.01 33.74
N ILE A 25 -1.95 -16.97 34.31
CA ILE A 25 -0.77 -17.57 33.67
C ILE A 25 -1.16 -18.27 32.35
N ILE A 26 -2.26 -19.04 32.32
CA ILE A 26 -2.66 -19.76 31.10
C ILE A 26 -3.12 -18.79 30.01
N ILE A 27 -3.82 -17.73 30.42
CA ILE A 27 -4.28 -16.66 29.52
C ILE A 27 -3.07 -15.95 28.89
N LEU A 28 -2.06 -15.63 29.70
CA LEU A 28 -0.86 -14.94 29.26
C LEU A 28 0.01 -15.82 28.35
N VAL A 29 0.19 -17.09 28.68
CA VAL A 29 0.92 -18.05 27.83
C VAL A 29 0.25 -18.20 26.46
N LEU A 30 -1.08 -18.33 26.43
CA LEU A 30 -1.83 -18.45 25.18
C LEU A 30 -1.82 -17.16 24.37
N ALA A 31 -1.96 -16.00 25.02
CA ALA A 31 -1.83 -14.71 24.37
C ALA A 31 -0.45 -14.53 23.72
N ILE A 32 0.64 -14.89 24.41
CA ILE A 32 2.00 -14.81 23.86
C ILE A 32 2.20 -15.81 22.72
N ALA A 33 1.75 -17.06 22.88
CA ALA A 33 1.88 -18.09 21.84
C ALA A 33 1.17 -17.69 20.54
N PHE A 34 -0.07 -17.20 20.64
CA PHE A 34 -0.82 -16.72 19.47
C PHE A 34 -0.22 -15.42 18.90
N SER A 35 0.26 -14.50 19.74
CA SER A 35 0.98 -13.31 19.28
C SER A 35 2.22 -13.67 18.45
N ALA A 36 3.02 -14.63 18.92
CA ALA A 36 4.19 -15.11 18.21
C ALA A 36 3.81 -15.79 16.89
N PHE A 37 2.81 -16.67 16.91
CA PHE A 37 2.30 -17.35 15.70
C PHE A 37 1.82 -16.36 14.64
N PHE A 38 0.90 -15.46 15.00
CA PHE A 38 0.39 -14.44 14.09
C PHE A 38 1.46 -13.43 13.67
N GLY A 39 2.42 -13.12 14.54
CA GLY A 39 3.58 -12.28 14.22
C GLY A 39 4.47 -12.91 13.13
N ILE A 40 4.74 -14.21 13.22
CA ILE A 40 5.51 -14.96 12.21
C ILE A 40 4.74 -14.99 10.89
N VAL A 41 3.43 -15.28 10.93
CA VAL A 41 2.58 -15.29 9.73
C VAL A 41 2.56 -13.92 9.05
N ALA A 42 2.44 -12.85 9.82
CA ALA A 42 2.44 -11.49 9.31
C ALA A 42 3.80 -11.07 8.74
N LYS A 43 4.91 -11.51 9.36
CA LYS A 43 6.26 -11.26 8.86
C LYS A 43 6.47 -11.93 7.50
N LYS A 44 5.96 -13.15 7.31
CA LYS A 44 5.98 -13.84 6.00
C LYS A 44 5.12 -13.14 4.93
N ARG A 45 4.14 -12.31 5.33
CA ARG A 45 3.25 -11.56 4.44
C ARG A 45 3.58 -10.05 4.38
N GLN A 46 4.80 -9.67 4.73
CA GLN A 46 5.27 -8.31 4.49
C GLN A 46 5.37 -8.07 2.98
N HIS A 47 4.59 -7.10 2.48
CA HIS A 47 4.69 -6.66 1.09
C HIS A 47 5.67 -5.49 1.03
N VAL A 48 6.75 -5.68 0.28
CA VAL A 48 7.72 -4.63 -0.05
C VAL A 48 7.27 -3.99 -1.36
N THR A 49 7.20 -2.67 -1.40
CA THR A 49 6.94 -1.93 -2.64
C THR A 49 8.13 -1.07 -3.00
N TYR A 50 8.40 -1.00 -4.30
CA TYR A 50 9.46 -0.22 -4.89
C TYR A 50 8.83 0.89 -5.72
N THR A 51 9.20 2.13 -5.45
CA THR A 51 8.72 3.29 -6.22
C THR A 51 9.86 3.90 -7.01
N ALA A 52 9.77 3.83 -8.33
CA ALA A 52 10.69 4.52 -9.23
C ALA A 52 10.04 5.82 -9.72
N THR A 53 10.82 6.88 -9.85
CA THR A 53 10.33 8.19 -10.31
C THR A 53 11.13 8.68 -11.49
N ARG A 54 10.44 9.12 -12.55
CA ARG A 54 11.03 9.91 -13.64
C ARG A 54 10.26 11.20 -13.81
N ASN A 55 10.97 12.32 -13.80
CA ASN A 55 10.37 13.63 -13.96
C ASN A 55 10.26 14.01 -15.43
N ILE A 56 9.24 14.78 -15.75
CA ILE A 56 9.12 15.48 -17.03
C ILE A 56 8.88 16.97 -16.75
N MET A 57 9.29 17.82 -17.67
CA MET A 57 8.95 19.24 -17.67
C MET A 57 8.22 19.58 -18.95
N ILE A 58 7.09 20.28 -18.85
CA ILE A 58 6.28 20.69 -20.00
C ILE A 58 6.27 22.20 -20.08
N THR A 59 6.70 22.76 -21.22
CA THR A 59 6.70 24.22 -21.40
C THR A 59 6.90 24.69 -22.85
N HIS A 60 6.38 25.86 -23.21
CA HIS A 60 6.43 26.40 -24.57
C HIS A 60 7.79 26.91 -25.05
N SER A 61 8.60 27.62 -24.24
CA SER A 61 9.82 28.30 -24.74
C SER A 61 10.90 28.52 -23.68
N LEU A 62 12.07 27.87 -23.75
CA LEU A 62 13.16 28.11 -22.79
C LEU A 62 13.93 29.45 -22.98
N ASN A 63 13.46 30.36 -23.84
CA ASN A 63 14.14 31.61 -24.15
C ASN A 63 13.87 32.71 -23.10
N THR A 64 14.78 33.68 -22.98
CA THR A 64 14.75 34.76 -21.98
C THR A 64 13.61 35.78 -22.13
N ARG A 65 12.81 35.68 -23.20
CA ARG A 65 11.66 36.56 -23.48
C ARG A 65 10.33 35.80 -23.37
N ARG A 66 10.04 35.17 -22.22
CA ARG A 66 8.69 34.64 -21.95
C ARG A 66 7.81 35.75 -21.39
N SER A 67 6.55 35.78 -21.82
CA SER A 67 5.52 36.56 -21.13
C SER A 67 5.07 35.84 -19.85
N ASN A 68 4.66 36.60 -18.83
CA ASN A 68 4.07 36.03 -17.61
C ASN A 68 2.79 35.25 -17.91
N SER A 69 2.05 35.63 -18.96
CA SER A 69 0.84 34.93 -19.40
C SER A 69 1.15 33.52 -19.91
N GLU A 70 2.24 33.31 -20.65
CA GLU A 70 2.63 31.97 -21.12
C GLU A 70 3.03 31.06 -19.96
N ILE A 71 3.81 31.58 -19.00
CA ILE A 71 4.21 30.81 -17.81
C ILE A 71 2.99 30.41 -17.00
N ASN A 72 2.06 31.34 -16.77
CA ASN A 72 0.84 31.06 -16.02
C ASN A 72 -0.06 30.07 -16.77
N SER A 73 -0.10 30.13 -18.10
CA SER A 73 -0.86 29.17 -18.91
C SER A 73 -0.26 27.77 -18.79
N ASP A 74 1.06 27.65 -18.87
CA ASP A 74 1.78 26.38 -18.66
C ASP A 74 1.50 25.81 -17.27
N LEU A 75 1.67 26.62 -16.22
CA LEU A 75 1.42 26.22 -14.83
C LEU A 75 -0.01 25.75 -14.60
N THR A 76 -0.99 26.41 -15.22
CA THR A 76 -2.42 26.08 -15.07
C THR A 76 -2.77 24.74 -15.73
N MET A 77 -2.02 24.33 -16.75
CA MET A 77 -2.25 23.05 -17.46
C MET A 77 -1.52 21.85 -16.85
N ILE A 78 -0.57 22.07 -15.93
CA ILE A 78 0.19 20.97 -15.31
C ILE A 78 -0.72 19.91 -14.66
N PRO A 79 -1.78 20.25 -13.90
CA PRO A 79 -2.71 19.24 -13.38
C PRO A 79 -3.39 18.42 -14.48
N THR A 80 -3.85 19.06 -15.55
CA THR A 80 -4.47 18.40 -16.70
C THR A 80 -3.52 17.41 -17.36
N TYR A 81 -2.26 17.79 -17.57
CA TYR A 81 -1.26 16.87 -18.12
C TYR A 81 -0.92 15.73 -17.16
N ALA A 82 -0.91 15.98 -15.85
CA ALA A 82 -0.68 14.96 -14.84
C ALA A 82 -1.81 13.91 -14.81
N GLU A 83 -3.06 14.34 -14.94
CA GLU A 83 -4.21 13.43 -15.10
C GLU A 83 -4.11 12.62 -16.38
N LEU A 84 -3.81 13.27 -17.52
CA LEU A 84 -3.68 12.60 -18.82
C LEU A 84 -2.61 11.50 -18.82
N ILE A 85 -1.53 11.65 -18.04
CA ILE A 85 -0.47 10.63 -17.91
C ILE A 85 -0.97 9.35 -17.24
N GLN A 86 -1.92 9.46 -16.32
CA GLN A 86 -2.52 8.31 -15.65
C GLN A 86 -3.65 7.69 -16.48
N ASP A 87 -4.01 8.33 -17.59
CA ASP A 87 -5.23 8.04 -18.32
C ASP A 87 -5.01 7.05 -19.48
N ARG A 88 -6.11 6.49 -19.99
CA ARG A 88 -6.07 5.38 -20.97
C ARG A 88 -5.14 5.61 -22.18
N PRO A 89 -5.09 6.80 -22.82
CA PRO A 89 -4.20 7.03 -23.96
C PRO A 89 -2.72 6.82 -23.62
N VAL A 90 -2.25 7.35 -22.49
CA VAL A 90 -0.85 7.22 -22.07
C VAL A 90 -0.57 5.82 -21.55
N ILE A 91 -1.50 5.20 -20.81
CA ILE A 91 -1.35 3.81 -20.36
C ILE A 91 -1.26 2.83 -21.55
N ASN A 92 -2.08 3.02 -22.58
CA ASN A 92 -2.04 2.19 -23.78
C ASN A 92 -0.74 2.36 -24.58
N GLU A 93 -0.27 3.60 -24.73
CA GLU A 93 1.02 3.85 -25.36
C GLU A 93 2.17 3.25 -24.52
N THR A 94 2.10 3.37 -23.20
CA THR A 94 3.07 2.76 -22.27
C THR A 94 3.16 1.26 -22.51
N TYR A 95 2.01 0.57 -22.56
CA TYR A 95 1.97 -0.87 -22.86
C TYR A 95 2.48 -1.16 -24.27
N SER A 96 2.14 -0.34 -25.26
CA SER A 96 2.58 -0.51 -26.66
C SER A 96 4.11 -0.52 -26.78
N LEU A 97 4.78 0.41 -26.07
CA LEU A 97 6.24 0.56 -26.04
C LEU A 97 6.98 -0.58 -25.33
N LEU A 98 6.29 -1.47 -24.61
CA LEU A 98 6.91 -2.64 -23.99
C LEU A 98 7.29 -3.70 -25.04
N THR A 99 8.45 -4.31 -24.87
CA THR A 99 8.89 -5.46 -25.66
C THR A 99 8.02 -6.70 -25.38
N LYS A 100 8.06 -7.69 -26.29
CA LYS A 100 7.31 -8.96 -26.11
C LYS A 100 7.62 -9.65 -24.78
N ASN A 101 8.87 -9.60 -24.31
CA ASN A 101 9.26 -10.22 -23.04
C ASN A 101 8.73 -9.44 -21.84
N GLN A 102 8.72 -8.10 -21.90
CA GLN A 102 8.18 -7.26 -20.83
C GLN A 102 6.65 -7.39 -20.72
N LYS A 103 5.94 -7.57 -21.84
CA LYS A 103 4.48 -7.81 -21.86
C LYS A 103 4.07 -9.13 -21.20
N LYS A 104 4.99 -10.07 -20.98
CA LYS A 104 4.73 -11.30 -20.21
C LYS A 104 4.67 -11.05 -18.70
N THR A 105 5.27 -9.96 -18.22
CA THR A 105 5.42 -9.67 -16.79
C THR A 105 4.71 -8.41 -16.33
N VAL A 106 4.24 -7.60 -17.27
CA VAL A 106 3.50 -6.34 -17.04
C VAL A 106 2.25 -6.35 -17.91
N THR A 107 1.08 -6.32 -17.27
CA THR A 107 -0.23 -6.20 -17.90
C THR A 107 -0.65 -4.73 -18.03
N ARG A 108 -1.77 -4.44 -18.71
CA ARG A 108 -2.33 -3.08 -18.73
C ARG A 108 -2.87 -2.67 -17.36
N ASP A 109 -3.50 -3.60 -16.65
CA ASP A 109 -4.06 -3.33 -15.32
C ASP A 109 -2.94 -3.02 -14.33
N ASP A 110 -1.80 -3.71 -14.44
CA ASP A 110 -0.58 -3.39 -13.67
C ASP A 110 -0.14 -1.94 -13.90
N LEU A 111 -0.23 -1.44 -15.13
CA LEU A 111 0.13 -0.05 -15.46
C LEU A 111 -0.86 0.96 -14.86
N VAL A 112 -2.16 0.66 -14.94
CA VAL A 112 -3.22 1.51 -14.35
C VAL A 112 -3.06 1.62 -12.84
N GLU A 113 -2.72 0.53 -12.17
CA GLU A 113 -2.51 0.50 -10.72
C GLU A 113 -1.18 1.18 -10.33
N ALA A 114 -0.10 0.89 -11.06
CA ALA A 114 1.25 1.30 -10.68
C ALA A 114 1.57 2.76 -10.99
N VAL A 115 1.03 3.33 -12.08
CA VAL A 115 1.40 4.68 -12.55
C VAL A 115 0.62 5.74 -11.78
N LYS A 116 1.36 6.64 -11.13
CA LYS A 116 0.82 7.84 -10.48
C LYS A 116 1.65 9.05 -10.84
N THR A 117 1.03 10.22 -10.84
CA THR A 117 1.74 11.49 -10.99
C THR A 117 1.68 12.31 -9.72
N ASP A 118 2.73 13.09 -9.50
CA ASP A 118 2.81 14.07 -8.42
C ASP A 118 3.30 15.40 -8.99
N THR A 119 2.65 16.49 -8.58
CA THR A 119 2.87 17.85 -9.07
C THR A 119 3.01 18.79 -7.89
N LYS A 120 3.89 19.78 -8.02
CA LYS A 120 4.05 20.83 -6.99
C LYS A 120 3.41 22.14 -7.45
N PRO A 121 2.80 22.92 -6.54
CA PRO A 121 2.35 24.27 -6.87
C PRO A 121 3.47 25.09 -7.50
N GLN A 122 3.13 25.91 -8.50
CA GLN A 122 4.08 26.79 -9.20
C GLN A 122 5.28 26.05 -9.84
N SER A 123 5.10 24.77 -10.20
CA SER A 123 6.13 23.98 -10.87
C SER A 123 5.65 23.48 -12.23
N LEU A 124 6.53 23.57 -13.23
CA LEU A 124 6.34 22.98 -14.56
C LEU A 124 6.75 21.50 -14.61
N ILE A 125 7.09 20.91 -13.46
CA ILE A 125 7.60 19.56 -13.35
C ILE A 125 6.49 18.61 -12.89
N ILE A 126 6.32 17.52 -13.63
CA ILE A 126 5.46 16.40 -13.25
C ILE A 126 6.36 15.22 -12.90
N SER A 127 6.19 14.66 -11.72
CA SER A 127 6.89 13.45 -11.28
C SER A 127 6.05 12.24 -11.63
N ILE A 128 6.52 11.39 -12.54
CA ILE A 128 5.85 10.15 -12.91
C ILE A 128 6.43 9.03 -12.06
N LYS A 129 5.59 8.48 -11.17
CA LYS A 129 5.93 7.44 -10.21
C LYS A 129 5.34 6.12 -10.67
N ALA A 130 6.12 5.06 -10.58
CA ALA A 130 5.64 3.69 -10.75
C ALA A 130 5.95 2.88 -9.50
N THR A 131 4.92 2.33 -8.88
CA THR A 131 5.02 1.55 -7.64
C THR A 131 4.60 0.11 -7.89
N THR A 132 5.51 -0.84 -7.64
CA THR A 132 5.24 -2.28 -7.80
C THR A 132 5.98 -3.10 -6.73
N ASP A 133 5.74 -4.40 -6.70
CA ASP A 133 6.45 -5.37 -5.85
C ASP A 133 7.86 -5.73 -6.38
N ASN A 134 8.25 -5.24 -7.55
CA ASN A 134 9.51 -5.55 -8.20
C ASN A 134 10.25 -4.28 -8.63
N LYS A 135 11.48 -4.12 -8.14
CA LYS A 135 12.32 -2.96 -8.42
C LYS A 135 12.49 -2.66 -9.92
N ASP A 136 12.76 -3.69 -10.72
CA ASP A 136 13.01 -3.53 -12.16
C ASP A 136 11.72 -3.21 -12.92
N LYS A 137 10.58 -3.78 -12.51
CA LYS A 137 9.27 -3.40 -13.06
C LYS A 137 8.96 -1.93 -12.79
N SER A 138 9.16 -1.44 -11.56
CA SER A 138 8.96 -0.03 -11.25
C SER A 138 9.82 0.88 -12.11
N ILE A 139 11.11 0.58 -12.25
CA ILE A 139 12.03 1.34 -13.11
C ILE A 139 11.57 1.34 -14.57
N LEU A 140 11.21 0.17 -15.10
CA LEU A 140 10.73 0.01 -16.47
C LEU A 140 9.47 0.83 -16.72
N ILE A 141 8.48 0.73 -15.83
CA ILE A 141 7.18 1.38 -15.98
C ILE A 141 7.34 2.90 -15.91
N ALA A 142 8.05 3.44 -14.91
CA ALA A 142 8.25 4.90 -14.79
C ALA A 142 8.95 5.50 -16.01
N ASN A 143 9.99 4.82 -16.51
CA ASN A 143 10.75 5.28 -17.68
C ASN A 143 9.92 5.23 -18.97
N THR A 144 9.15 4.14 -19.16
CA THR A 144 8.31 3.93 -20.33
C THR A 144 7.10 4.88 -20.31
N ALA A 145 6.45 5.05 -19.17
CA ALA A 145 5.32 5.97 -19.00
C ALA A 145 5.71 7.43 -19.29
N ALA A 146 6.89 7.87 -18.85
CA ALA A 146 7.39 9.19 -19.22
C ALA A 146 7.61 9.36 -20.74
N THR A 147 8.06 8.29 -21.41
CA THR A 147 8.26 8.30 -22.86
C THR A 147 6.92 8.31 -23.59
N ALA A 148 5.95 7.52 -23.12
CA ALA A 148 4.58 7.51 -23.62
C ALA A 148 3.90 8.88 -23.45
N ALA A 149 4.05 9.52 -22.28
CA ALA A 149 3.55 10.87 -22.02
C ALA A 149 4.08 11.87 -23.06
N LYS A 150 5.39 11.85 -23.34
CA LYS A 150 6.00 12.69 -24.39
C LYS A 150 5.42 12.44 -25.78
N ASN A 151 5.06 11.20 -26.10
CA ASN A 151 4.49 10.85 -27.40
C ASN A 151 3.01 11.21 -27.54
N VAL A 152 2.25 11.13 -26.44
CA VAL A 152 0.77 11.21 -26.45
C VAL A 152 0.27 12.62 -26.18
N ILE A 153 0.86 13.34 -25.22
CA ILE A 153 0.37 14.68 -24.82
C ILE A 153 0.28 15.62 -26.03
N PRO A 154 1.29 15.74 -26.92
CA PRO A 154 1.19 16.65 -28.07
C PRO A 154 0.15 16.22 -29.12
N LYS A 155 -0.24 14.93 -29.13
CA LYS A 155 -1.27 14.40 -30.05
C LYS A 155 -2.68 14.67 -29.53
N VAL A 156 -2.87 14.56 -28.22
CA VAL A 156 -4.15 14.80 -27.55
C VAL A 156 -4.41 16.29 -27.36
N GLN A 157 -3.38 17.05 -27.02
CA GLN A 157 -3.41 18.50 -26.87
C GLN A 157 -2.38 19.13 -27.82
N PRO A 158 -2.76 19.40 -29.08
CA PRO A 158 -1.93 20.17 -29.99
C PRO A 158 -1.56 21.52 -29.36
N GLY A 159 -0.28 21.89 -29.46
CA GLY A 159 0.22 23.10 -28.80
C GLY A 159 0.41 22.94 -27.29
N SER A 160 0.72 21.75 -26.77
CA SER A 160 1.06 21.53 -25.36
C SER A 160 2.45 22.05 -24.93
N GLY A 161 3.17 22.72 -25.84
CA GLY A 161 4.59 23.04 -25.66
C GLY A 161 5.52 21.82 -25.76
N ASN A 162 6.79 22.03 -25.38
CA ASN A 162 7.85 21.04 -25.41
C ASN A 162 7.86 20.20 -24.13
N ILE A 163 8.09 18.90 -24.29
CA ILE A 163 8.17 17.94 -23.17
C ILE A 163 9.61 17.45 -23.04
N TYR A 164 10.26 17.87 -21.95
CA TYR A 164 11.62 17.49 -21.61
C TYR A 164 11.60 16.34 -20.61
N LEU A 165 12.24 15.23 -20.97
CA LEU A 165 12.40 14.10 -20.06
C LEU A 165 13.65 14.31 -19.22
N TYR A 166 13.50 14.23 -17.90
CA TYR A 166 14.66 14.25 -17.00
C TYR A 166 15.39 12.90 -17.09
N PRO A 167 16.59 12.79 -16.49
CA PRO A 167 17.35 11.54 -16.47
C PRO A 167 16.49 10.35 -16.05
N LYS A 168 16.77 9.19 -16.66
CA LYS A 168 16.01 7.96 -16.42
C LYS A 168 16.06 7.58 -14.95
N ALA A 169 14.97 7.00 -14.46
CA ALA A 169 14.99 6.27 -13.20
C ALA A 169 15.96 5.09 -13.33
N THR A 170 16.72 4.82 -12.27
CA THR A 170 17.72 3.76 -12.18
C THR A 170 17.64 3.06 -10.84
N SER A 171 18.34 1.96 -10.68
CA SER A 171 18.42 1.23 -9.41
C SER A 171 18.98 2.04 -8.25
N LYS A 172 19.63 3.19 -8.50
CA LYS A 172 20.20 4.08 -7.48
C LYS A 172 19.19 5.03 -6.84
N ASN A 173 18.05 5.30 -7.50
CA ASN A 173 17.06 6.28 -7.07
C ASN A 173 15.63 5.71 -7.01
N VAL A 174 15.52 4.46 -6.54
CA VAL A 174 14.24 3.81 -6.21
C VAL A 174 14.03 3.89 -4.70
N SER A 175 12.87 4.39 -4.26
CA SER A 175 12.48 4.32 -2.86
C SER A 175 11.89 2.95 -2.54
N VAL A 176 12.13 2.48 -1.32
CA VAL A 176 11.67 1.17 -0.83
C VAL A 176 10.79 1.41 0.38
N GLU A 177 9.56 0.90 0.33
CA GLU A 177 8.60 1.00 1.42
C GLU A 177 8.22 -0.39 1.91
N ASN A 178 8.28 -0.58 3.24
CA ASN A 178 7.95 -1.83 3.91
C ASN A 178 6.56 -1.71 4.56
N HIS A 179 5.55 -2.33 3.96
CA HIS A 179 4.20 -2.35 4.50
C HIS A 179 4.08 -3.41 5.60
N SER A 180 4.73 -3.17 6.73
CA SER A 180 4.71 -4.09 7.87
C SER A 180 3.40 -3.96 8.65
N LYS A 181 2.45 -4.87 8.39
CA LYS A 181 1.24 -5.03 9.21
C LYS A 181 1.49 -5.84 10.47
N VAL A 182 2.73 -6.25 10.76
CA VAL A 182 3.10 -7.16 11.86
C VAL A 182 2.49 -6.72 13.19
N LYS A 183 2.54 -5.43 13.53
CA LYS A 183 1.94 -4.90 14.78
C LYS A 183 0.45 -5.22 14.90
N LYS A 184 -0.33 -5.04 13.83
CA LYS A 184 -1.79 -5.30 13.84
C LYS A 184 -2.09 -6.79 14.05
N TYR A 185 -1.32 -7.67 13.42
CA TYR A 185 -1.50 -9.12 13.56
C TYR A 185 -1.03 -9.65 14.90
N VAL A 186 0.03 -9.07 15.48
CA VAL A 186 0.47 -9.40 16.84
C VAL A 186 -0.63 -9.05 17.85
N ILE A 187 -1.24 -7.87 17.74
CA ILE A 187 -2.36 -7.46 18.60
C ILE A 187 -3.57 -8.38 18.42
N LEU A 188 -3.92 -8.74 17.18
CA LEU A 188 -5.00 -9.69 16.91
C LEU A 188 -4.72 -11.07 17.51
N GLY A 189 -3.48 -11.57 17.38
CA GLY A 189 -3.04 -12.82 17.98
C GLY A 189 -3.16 -12.78 19.52
N ALA A 190 -2.71 -11.70 20.16
CA ALA A 190 -2.84 -11.50 21.60
C ALA A 190 -4.30 -11.57 22.06
N ALA A 191 -5.19 -10.85 21.36
CA ALA A 191 -6.61 -10.81 21.70
C ALA A 191 -7.29 -12.19 21.55
N LEU A 192 -7.02 -12.90 20.46
CA LEU A 192 -7.56 -14.24 20.23
C LEU A 192 -7.00 -15.26 21.24
N GLY A 193 -5.71 -15.19 21.53
CA GLY A 193 -5.07 -16.06 22.54
C GLY A 193 -5.61 -15.81 23.95
N ALA A 194 -5.84 -14.54 24.32
CA ALA A 194 -6.45 -14.19 25.59
C ALA A 194 -7.90 -14.68 25.68
N LEU A 195 -8.71 -14.48 24.63
CA LEU A 195 -10.09 -14.99 24.58
C LEU A 195 -10.14 -16.51 24.75
N LEU A 196 -9.30 -17.25 24.02
CA LEU A 196 -9.24 -18.69 24.13
C LEU A 196 -8.75 -19.14 25.52
N GLY A 197 -7.77 -18.43 26.09
CA GLY A 197 -7.28 -18.68 27.43
C GLY A 197 -8.34 -18.46 28.51
N MET A 198 -9.21 -17.46 28.36
CA MET A 198 -10.35 -17.24 29.26
C MET A 198 -11.35 -18.40 29.21
N VAL A 199 -11.64 -18.93 28.02
CA VAL A 199 -12.52 -20.10 27.86
C VAL A 199 -11.91 -21.34 28.54
N ILE A 200 -10.62 -21.59 28.32
CA ILE A 200 -9.91 -22.74 28.93
C ILE A 200 -9.84 -22.60 30.45
N ALA A 201 -9.55 -21.39 30.97
CA ALA A 201 -9.55 -21.11 32.40
C ALA A 201 -10.90 -21.44 33.06
N PHE A 202 -12.00 -21.11 32.37
CA PHE A 202 -13.35 -21.42 32.85
C PHE A 202 -13.61 -22.94 32.87
N ILE A 203 -13.18 -23.66 31.84
CA ILE A 203 -13.31 -25.13 31.76
C ILE A 203 -12.52 -25.82 32.89
N ILE A 204 -11.24 -25.46 33.08
CA ILE A 204 -10.39 -26.04 34.13
C ILE A 204 -10.96 -25.80 35.51
N THR A 205 -11.48 -24.58 35.76
CA THR A 205 -11.99 -24.22 37.08
C THR A 205 -13.29 -24.94 37.41
N ASN A 206 -14.16 -25.15 36.42
CA ASN A 206 -15.38 -25.92 36.64
C ASN A 206 -15.13 -27.43 36.75
N LEU A 207 -14.16 -27.99 36.01
CA LEU A 207 -13.76 -29.39 36.16
C LEU A 207 -13.17 -29.68 37.54
N LYS A 208 -12.35 -28.78 38.08
CA LYS A 208 -11.81 -28.88 39.46
C LYS A 208 -12.87 -28.77 40.56
N HIS A 209 -14.08 -28.33 40.24
CA HIS A 209 -15.21 -28.31 41.16
C HIS A 209 -16.10 -29.56 41.05
N LEU A 210 -15.88 -30.41 40.04
CA LEU A 210 -16.66 -31.62 39.75
C LEU A 210 -15.93 -32.91 40.15
N VAL A 211 -14.62 -32.86 40.37
CA VAL A 211 -13.76 -33.93 40.92
C VAL A 211 -13.41 -33.57 42.35
#